data_AF-A0A949XW77-F1
#
_entry.id   AF-A0A949XW77-F1
#
_cell.length_a   1.000
_cell.length_b   1.000
_cell.length_c   1.000
_cell.angle_alpha   90.00
_cell.angle_beta   90.00
_cell.angle_gamma   90.00
#
_symmetry.space_group_name_H-M   'P 1'
#
loop_
_entity.id
_entity.type
_entity.pdbx_description
1 polymer ?
#
loop_
_entity_poly.entity_id
_entity_poly.type
_entity_poly.pdbx_seq_one_letter_code
_entity_poly.pdbx_strand_id
1 'polypeptide(L)'
;GQWWFEQTGLPLPLGGNVVRKDLGDDLVRKIAGLLKQSILYALGHREEALAYALQYARDLDPALADRFVGMYVNEWTVDYGPKGREAVRTLLARAADSGLIPAPVDVQFVG
;
A
#
# COMPACT_ATOMS: atom_id res chain seq x y z
N GLY A 1 -10.46 -7.42 7.29
CA GLY A 1 -9.28 -8.29 7.14
C GLY A 1 -9.58 -9.74 7.46
N GLN A 2 -10.16 -10.03 8.64
CA GLN A 2 -10.32 -11.39 9.15
C GLN A 2 -10.95 -12.40 8.17
N TRP A 3 -12.15 -12.12 7.65
CA TRP A 3 -12.81 -13.03 6.70
C TRP A 3 -11.94 -13.34 5.47
N TRP A 4 -11.24 -12.33 4.91
CA TRP A 4 -10.35 -12.53 3.77
C TRP A 4 -9.19 -13.46 4.13
N PHE A 5 -8.59 -13.27 5.29
CA PHE A 5 -7.51 -14.11 5.78
C PHE A 5 -7.99 -15.55 6.00
N GLU A 6 -9.16 -15.76 6.59
CA GLU A 6 -9.76 -17.10 6.75
C GLU A 6 -10.01 -17.80 5.41
N GLN A 7 -10.33 -17.04 4.36
CA GLN A 7 -10.64 -17.57 3.01
C GLN A 7 -9.42 -17.75 2.10
N THR A 8 -8.27 -17.16 2.42
CA THR A 8 -7.11 -17.10 1.51
C THR A 8 -5.79 -17.43 2.17
N GLY A 9 -5.67 -17.27 3.48
CA GLY A 9 -4.39 -17.27 4.20
C GLY A 9 -3.52 -16.04 3.90
N LEU A 10 -4.04 -15.03 3.19
CA LEU A 10 -3.30 -13.87 2.70
C LEU A 10 -3.76 -12.58 3.40
N PRO A 11 -2.88 -11.57 3.54
CA PRO A 11 -3.30 -10.24 3.99
C PRO A 11 -4.32 -9.64 3.00
N LEU A 12 -5.24 -8.81 3.47
CA LEU A 12 -6.21 -8.13 2.60
C LEU A 12 -5.56 -6.89 1.97
N PRO A 13 -5.43 -6.79 0.63
CA PRO A 13 -4.99 -5.56 -0.01
C PRO A 13 -6.06 -4.48 0.13
N LEU A 14 -5.68 -3.32 0.69
CA LEU A 14 -6.61 -2.19 0.91
C LEU A 14 -6.29 -1.00 0.01
N GLY A 15 -5.02 -0.77 -0.28
CA GLY A 15 -4.57 0.32 -1.13
C GLY A 15 -3.21 0.01 -1.74
N GLY A 16 -2.90 0.67 -2.84
CA GLY A 16 -1.63 0.56 -3.54
C GLY A 16 -1.28 1.86 -4.25
N ASN A 17 0.03 2.15 -4.33
CA ASN A 17 0.51 3.25 -5.14
C ASN A 17 0.69 2.77 -6.58
N VAL A 18 0.12 3.50 -7.53
CA VAL A 18 0.20 3.17 -8.96
C VAL A 18 0.90 4.29 -9.71
N VAL A 19 1.72 3.90 -10.69
CA VAL A 19 2.46 4.81 -11.57
C VAL A 19 2.11 4.50 -13.01
N ARG A 20 1.93 5.54 -13.83
CA ARG A 20 1.60 5.36 -15.24
C ARG A 20 2.79 4.76 -15.99
N LYS A 21 2.49 3.76 -16.83
CA LYS A 21 3.51 3.04 -17.63
C LYS A 21 4.18 3.90 -18.69
N ASP A 22 3.48 4.91 -19.20
CA ASP A 22 3.97 5.80 -20.27
C ASP A 22 4.99 6.84 -19.80
N LEU A 23 5.33 6.86 -18.51
CA LEU A 23 6.43 7.66 -17.96
C LEU A 23 7.82 7.05 -18.26
N GLY A 24 7.88 5.80 -18.72
CA GLY A 24 9.12 5.09 -19.03
C GLY A 24 9.78 4.45 -17.81
N ASP A 25 10.47 3.34 -18.05
CA ASP A 25 11.04 2.48 -17.01
C ASP A 25 11.95 3.21 -16.02
N ASP A 26 12.82 4.09 -16.51
CA ASP A 26 13.78 4.80 -15.67
C ASP A 26 13.09 5.74 -14.68
N LEU A 27 12.09 6.49 -15.16
CA LEU A 27 11.32 7.39 -14.31
C LEU A 27 10.44 6.61 -13.34
N VAL A 28 9.83 5.50 -13.78
CA VAL A 28 9.03 4.60 -12.94
C VAL A 28 9.87 4.06 -11.77
N ARG A 29 11.08 3.54 -12.05
CA ARG A 29 12.00 3.06 -11.00
C ARG A 29 12.44 4.18 -10.06
N LYS A 30 12.73 5.37 -10.59
CA LYS A 30 13.10 6.54 -9.79
C LYS A 30 11.97 6.96 -8.84
N ILE A 31 10.73 7.01 -9.32
CA ILE A 31 9.55 7.32 -8.50
C ILE A 31 9.38 6.29 -7.38
N ALA A 32 9.45 4.99 -7.71
CA ALA A 32 9.33 3.92 -6.73
C ALA A 32 10.43 4.01 -5.63
N GLY A 33 11.67 4.28 -6.04
CA GLY A 33 12.78 4.48 -5.11
C GLY A 33 12.58 5.68 -4.18
N LEU A 34 12.19 6.84 -4.72
CA LEU A 34 11.91 8.05 -3.93
C LEU A 34 10.74 7.85 -2.96
N LEU A 35 9.69 7.15 -3.38
CA LEU A 35 8.54 6.85 -2.53
C LEU A 35 8.95 5.94 -1.36
N LYS A 36 9.75 4.90 -1.63
CA LYS A 36 10.30 4.01 -0.59
C LYS A 36 11.17 4.80 0.40
N GLN A 37 12.03 5.69 -0.09
CA GLN A 37 12.84 6.56 0.76
C GLN A 37 11.98 7.48 1.63
N SER A 38 10.92 8.06 1.07
CA SER A 38 9.98 8.91 1.83
C SER A 38 9.29 8.14 2.96
N ILE A 39 8.86 6.90 2.71
CA ILE A 39 8.23 6.05 3.74
C ILE A 39 9.24 5.71 4.84
N LEU A 40 10.45 5.29 4.46
CA LEU A 40 11.51 4.99 5.42
C LEU A 40 11.90 6.22 6.26
N TYR A 41 11.94 7.40 5.66
CA TYR A 41 12.19 8.65 6.37
C TYR A 41 11.09 8.92 7.40
N ALA A 42 9.82 8.82 7.02
CA ALA A 42 8.69 9.02 7.93
C ALA A 42 8.67 8.00 9.08
N LEU A 43 9.04 6.75 8.82
CA LEU A 43 9.17 5.72 9.86
C LEU A 43 10.31 6.04 10.85
N GLY A 44 11.45 6.55 10.36
CA GLY A 44 12.57 6.98 11.19
C GLY A 44 12.34 8.30 11.95
N HIS A 45 11.41 9.14 11.49
CA HIS A 45 11.10 10.46 12.04
C HIS A 45 9.61 10.57 12.39
N ARG A 46 9.13 9.59 13.17
CA ARG A 46 7.69 9.39 13.38
C ARG A 46 6.98 10.61 13.96
N GLU A 47 7.57 11.27 14.96
CA GLU A 47 6.95 12.45 15.60
C GLU A 47 6.77 13.62 14.61
N GLU A 48 7.80 13.93 13.82
CA GLU A 48 7.75 14.97 12.78
C GLU A 48 6.72 14.63 11.70
N ALA A 49 6.73 13.38 11.22
CA ALA A 49 5.79 12.90 10.22
C ALA A 49 4.34 12.97 10.71
N LEU A 50 4.08 12.62 11.97
CA LEU A 50 2.76 12.72 12.59
C LEU A 50 2.32 14.17 12.77
N ALA A 51 3.20 15.05 13.24
CA ALA A 51 2.91 16.46 13.41
C ALA A 51 2.49 17.12 12.07
N TYR A 52 3.16 16.75 10.98
CA TYR A 52 2.76 17.17 9.63
C TYR A 52 1.43 16.55 9.20
N ALA A 53 1.25 15.24 9.38
CA ALA A 53 0.03 14.53 8.97
C ALA A 53 -1.24 15.03 9.69
N LEU A 54 -1.13 15.41 10.96
CA LEU A 54 -2.24 15.91 11.78
C LEU A 54 -2.86 17.20 11.23
N GLN A 55 -2.13 17.99 10.44
CA GLN A 55 -2.67 19.18 9.77
C GLN A 55 -3.78 18.83 8.76
N TYR A 56 -3.80 17.58 8.28
CA TYR A 56 -4.78 17.05 7.33
C TYR A 56 -5.83 16.16 8.00
N ALA A 57 -5.68 15.87 9.28
CA ALA A 57 -6.62 15.05 10.03
C ALA A 57 -7.76 15.94 10.56
N ARG A 58 -9.01 15.61 10.23
CA ARG A 58 -10.19 16.33 10.73
C ARG A 58 -10.48 15.90 12.16
N ASP A 59 -10.28 16.81 13.12
CA ASP A 59 -10.62 16.64 14.54
C ASP A 59 -10.23 15.29 15.15
N LEU A 60 -9.04 14.79 14.81
CA LEU A 60 -8.52 13.54 15.36
C LEU A 60 -7.68 13.82 16.60
N ASP A 61 -7.99 13.12 17.69
CA ASP A 61 -7.11 13.03 18.86
C ASP A 61 -5.71 12.55 18.40
N PRO A 62 -4.62 13.26 18.72
CA PRO A 62 -3.26 12.85 18.37
C PRO A 62 -2.92 11.40 18.75
N ALA A 63 -3.39 10.91 19.91
CA ALA A 63 -3.14 9.53 20.34
C ALA A 63 -3.93 8.50 19.51
N LEU A 64 -5.08 8.91 18.98
CA LEU A 64 -5.85 8.11 18.03
C LEU A 64 -5.19 8.13 16.65
N ALA A 65 -4.69 9.29 16.20
CA ALA A 65 -4.01 9.46 14.93
C ALA A 65 -2.72 8.63 14.86
N ASP A 66 -1.91 8.65 15.91
CA ASP A 66 -0.70 7.83 15.99
C ASP A 66 -1.02 6.34 15.83
N ARG A 67 -2.04 5.84 16.54
CA ARG A 67 -2.50 4.45 16.41
C ARG A 67 -2.99 4.15 14.99
N PHE A 68 -3.81 5.01 14.40
CA PHE A 68 -4.31 4.82 13.03
C PHE A 68 -3.17 4.80 12.01
N VAL A 69 -2.23 5.74 12.09
CA VAL A 69 -1.07 5.79 11.19
C VAL A 69 -0.21 4.53 11.37
N GLY A 70 0.02 4.07 12.59
CA GLY A 70 0.77 2.84 12.86
C GLY A 70 0.15 1.56 12.26
N MET A 71 -1.19 1.51 12.13
CA MET A 71 -1.86 0.37 11.51
C MET A 71 -1.60 0.25 10.01
N TYR A 72 -1.36 1.37 9.31
CA TYR A 72 -1.26 1.40 7.85
C TYR A 72 0.12 1.80 7.31
N VAL A 73 0.99 2.36 8.15
CA VAL A 73 2.37 2.73 7.81
C VAL A 73 3.32 1.84 8.61
N ASN A 74 3.73 0.73 8.00
CA ASN A 74 4.60 -0.28 8.59
C ASN A 74 5.47 -0.95 7.50
N GLU A 75 6.11 -2.09 7.81
CA GLU A 75 6.98 -2.81 6.88
C GLU A 75 6.27 -3.22 5.58
N TRP A 76 4.97 -3.53 5.62
CA TRP A 76 4.19 -3.83 4.42
C TRP A 76 4.02 -2.62 3.51
N THR A 77 4.10 -1.40 4.06
CA THR A 77 4.08 -0.16 3.27
C THR A 77 5.41 0.05 2.56
N VAL A 78 6.52 -0.43 3.12
CA VAL A 78 7.87 -0.36 2.52
C VAL A 78 8.01 -1.34 1.36
N ASP A 79 7.55 -2.58 1.56
CA ASP A 79 7.46 -3.60 0.52
C ASP A 79 6.42 -4.66 0.91
N TYR A 80 5.49 -4.95 0.01
CA TYR A 80 4.46 -5.98 0.20
C TYR A 80 5.05 -7.39 0.33
N GLY A 81 6.29 -7.60 -0.14
CA GLY A 81 6.95 -8.89 -0.20
C GLY A 81 6.18 -9.91 -1.06
N PRO A 82 6.64 -11.16 -1.11
CA PRO A 82 6.00 -12.20 -1.91
C PRO A 82 4.52 -12.41 -1.53
N LYS A 83 4.21 -12.46 -0.23
CA LYS A 83 2.84 -12.68 0.28
C LYS A 83 1.88 -11.54 -0.07
N GLY A 84 2.32 -10.29 0.02
CA GLY A 84 1.45 -9.17 -0.33
C GLY A 84 1.25 -9.07 -1.85
N ARG A 85 2.27 -9.38 -2.65
CA ARG A 85 2.13 -9.48 -4.11
C ARG A 85 1.17 -10.61 -4.52
N GLU A 86 1.23 -11.75 -3.83
CA GLU A 86 0.26 -12.84 -3.99
C GLU A 86 -1.15 -12.39 -3.63
N ALA A 87 -1.33 -11.72 -2.49
CA ALA A 87 -2.63 -11.19 -2.07
C ALA A 87 -3.28 -10.27 -3.11
N VAL A 88 -2.50 -9.37 -3.73
CA VAL A 88 -2.98 -8.50 -4.81
C VAL A 88 -3.42 -9.31 -6.02
N ARG A 89 -2.62 -10.30 -6.45
CA ARG A 89 -2.98 -11.18 -7.58
C ARG A 89 -4.25 -11.96 -7.29
N THR A 90 -4.39 -12.53 -6.09
CA THR A 90 -5.59 -13.27 -5.68
C THR A 90 -6.83 -12.39 -5.68
N LEU A 91 -6.73 -11.15 -5.20
CA LEU A 91 -7.84 -10.19 -5.20
C LEU A 91 -8.30 -9.88 -6.63
N LEU A 92 -7.36 -9.55 -7.52
CA LEU A 92 -7.68 -9.23 -8.92
C LEU A 92 -8.21 -10.43 -9.71
N ALA A 93 -7.68 -11.64 -9.46
CA ALA A 93 -8.17 -12.86 -10.06
C ALA A 93 -9.63 -13.14 -9.66
N ARG A 94 -9.96 -13.10 -8.36
CA ARG A 94 -11.33 -13.28 -7.88
C ARG A 94 -12.30 -12.23 -8.44
N ALA A 95 -11.83 -10.99 -8.61
CA ALA A 95 -12.61 -9.94 -9.25
C ALA A 95 -12.92 -10.24 -10.72
N ALA A 96 -11.95 -10.77 -11.47
CA ALA A 96 -12.16 -11.20 -12.86
C ALA A 96 -13.12 -12.40 -12.94
N ASP A 97 -12.92 -13.42 -12.10
CA ASP A 97 -13.76 -14.62 -12.06
C ASP A 97 -15.22 -14.29 -11.71
N SER A 98 -15.43 -13.23 -10.92
CA SER A 98 -16.75 -12.74 -10.53
C SER A 98 -17.36 -11.74 -11.53
N GLY A 99 -16.66 -11.42 -12.62
CA GLY A 99 -17.11 -10.44 -13.63
C GLY A 99 -17.13 -8.98 -13.15
N LEU A 100 -16.44 -8.65 -12.06
CA LEU A 100 -16.37 -7.28 -11.52
C LEU A 100 -15.41 -6.38 -12.31
N ILE A 101 -14.47 -6.98 -13.05
CA ILE A 101 -13.54 -6.30 -13.95
C ILE A 101 -13.58 -6.97 -15.33
N PRO A 102 -13.29 -6.23 -16.41
CA PRO A 102 -13.54 -6.70 -17.78
C PRO A 102 -12.62 -7.86 -18.22
N ALA A 103 -11.45 -8.01 -17.61
CA ALA A 103 -10.50 -9.07 -17.93
C ALA A 103 -9.51 -9.30 -16.77
N PRO A 104 -8.85 -10.45 -16.71
CA PRO A 104 -7.70 -10.67 -15.84
C PRO A 104 -6.63 -9.60 -16.03
N VAL A 105 -6.02 -9.15 -14.93
CA VAL A 105 -4.98 -8.11 -14.94
C VAL A 105 -3.62 -8.74 -14.68
N ASP A 106 -2.71 -8.60 -15.64
CA ASP A 106 -1.28 -8.88 -15.40
C ASP A 106 -0.65 -7.69 -14.67
N VAL A 107 -0.59 -7.79 -13.34
CA VAL A 107 -0.09 -6.73 -12.49
C VAL A 107 1.45 -6.75 -12.45
N GLN A 108 2.04 -5.59 -12.78
CA GLN A 108 3.48 -5.39 -12.73
C GLN A 108 3.83 -4.67 -11.43
N PHE A 109 4.77 -5.24 -10.68
CA PHE A 109 5.30 -4.63 -9.47
C PHE A 109 6.63 -3.93 -9.77
N VAL A 110 6.81 -2.76 -9.17
CA VAL A 110 8.03 -1.97 -9.27
C VAL A 110 8.61 -1.85 -7.85
N GLY A 111 9.82 -2.37 -7.64
CA GLY A 111 10.46 -2.40 -6.32
C GLY A 111 10.30 -3.73 -5.60
#